data_AF-A0A239JCS0-F1
#
_entry.id   AF-A0A239JCS0-F1
#
_cell.length_a   1.000
_cell.length_b   1.000
_cell.length_c   1.000
_cell.angle_alpha   90.00
_cell.angle_beta   90.00
_cell.angle_gamma   90.00
#
_symmetry.space_group_name_H-M   'P 1'
#
loop_
_entity.id
_entity.type
_entity.pdbx_description
1 polymer ?
#
loop_
_entity_poly.entity_id
_entity_poly.type
_entity_poly.pdbx_seq_one_letter_code
_entity_poly.pdbx_strand_id
1 'polypeptide(L)'
;MSFTRLHRSTAAALGSLVLAGGAVGIMAATSAHADTIGTLKMNPATGTDTSGMDFTTSAMCPAEATHVIVSVTGSGFPEEGMNLVGNASKEIYAETEGGFRVPLTQTMRDYAKDAGFDELEGRYEFTVTCRLAFGETTYGDFKGSVWFTTNTTYQDTDPAAGTPTPTPTNTTTPSGTPTPTSDPTDTGEPTDTSEPTDTGEPTDTGEPTDTTGGDTTGGDTTDGGSEGISTEVDGGASGDDGGSLAATGADAGWLAAVAAALVAGGTVAVRQARRRGLLSFADTPND
;
A
#
# COMPACT_ATOMS: atom_id res chain seq x y z
N MET A 1 -21.71 57.11 60.67
CA MET A 1 -20.64 56.50 59.82
C MET A 1 -20.74 57.19 58.46
N SER A 2 -20.17 58.40 58.36
CA SER A 2 -18.80 58.68 57.90
C SER A 2 -18.60 58.49 56.40
N PHE A 3 -18.58 59.65 55.76
CA PHE A 3 -18.21 60.01 54.38
C PHE A 3 -16.93 59.37 53.88
N THR A 4 -16.83 59.13 52.55
CA THR A 4 -15.86 59.84 51.69
C THR A 4 -16.29 59.87 50.23
N ARG A 5 -16.24 61.08 49.64
CA ARG A 5 -16.23 61.36 48.20
C ARG A 5 -14.93 60.83 47.57
N LEU A 6 -14.90 60.60 46.25
CA LEU A 6 -14.01 61.36 45.34
C LEU A 6 -14.29 61.06 43.86
N HIS A 7 -14.47 62.13 43.10
CA HIS A 7 -14.34 62.16 41.65
C HIS A 7 -12.93 61.79 41.19
N ARG A 8 -12.80 61.20 40.00
CA ARG A 8 -11.84 61.68 38.99
C ARG A 8 -12.16 61.18 37.59
N SER A 9 -12.36 62.16 36.71
CA SER A 9 -12.37 62.05 35.26
C SER A 9 -10.93 62.02 34.73
N THR A 10 -10.60 61.08 33.86
CA THR A 10 -9.46 61.08 32.91
C THR A 10 -9.87 60.19 31.74
N ALA A 11 -10.27 60.72 30.58
CA ALA A 11 -9.44 61.29 29.52
C ALA A 11 -8.51 60.24 28.85
N ALA A 12 -8.90 59.90 27.61
CA ALA A 12 -8.09 59.54 26.45
C ALA A 12 -7.00 58.46 26.56
N ALA A 13 -7.21 57.37 25.82
CA ALA A 13 -6.15 56.80 24.98
C ALA A 13 -6.79 56.13 23.75
N LEU A 14 -6.50 56.71 22.59
CA LEU A 14 -6.62 56.09 21.27
C LEU A 14 -5.83 54.77 21.28
N GLY A 15 -6.52 53.65 21.06
CA GLY A 15 -5.93 52.33 20.92
C GLY A 15 -6.42 51.69 19.63
N SER A 16 -5.55 51.72 18.63
CA SER A 16 -5.75 51.32 17.25
C SER A 16 -6.22 49.88 17.04
N LEU A 17 -7.09 49.71 16.05
CA LEU A 17 -6.99 48.77 14.93
C LEU A 17 -6.53 47.32 15.24
N VAL A 18 -7.48 46.39 15.34
CA VAL A 18 -7.31 45.02 14.80
C VAL A 18 -8.60 44.64 14.06
N LEU A 19 -8.65 45.05 12.80
CA LEU A 19 -9.47 44.43 11.76
C LEU A 19 -8.47 43.70 10.86
N ALA A 20 -8.30 42.39 11.01
CA ALA A 20 -7.58 41.57 10.03
C ALA A 20 -7.89 40.08 10.20
N GLY A 21 -8.62 39.54 9.23
CA GLY A 21 -8.38 38.19 8.69
C GLY A 21 -8.66 36.99 9.59
N GLY A 22 -9.93 36.76 9.94
CA GLY A 22 -10.38 35.43 10.34
C GLY A 22 -10.37 34.49 9.14
N ALA A 23 -9.18 34.08 8.68
CA ALA A 23 -9.03 32.93 7.81
C ALA A 23 -9.29 31.70 8.69
N VAL A 24 -10.52 31.18 8.64
CA VAL A 24 -10.79 29.79 9.02
C VAL A 24 -10.06 28.95 7.97
N GLY A 25 -8.75 28.82 8.16
CA GLY A 25 -7.95 27.86 7.44
C GLY A 25 -8.45 26.50 7.89
N ILE A 26 -9.23 25.86 7.03
CA ILE A 26 -9.40 24.41 7.09
C ILE A 26 -7.98 23.88 6.98
N MET A 27 -7.37 23.54 8.12
CA MET A 27 -6.09 22.85 8.14
C MET A 27 -6.40 21.48 7.55
N ALA A 28 -6.30 21.36 6.23
CA ALA A 28 -6.16 20.09 5.57
C ALA A 28 -4.99 19.42 6.30
N ALA A 29 -5.31 18.38 7.08
CA ALA A 29 -4.29 17.57 7.70
C ALA A 29 -3.43 17.09 6.53
N THR A 30 -2.21 17.60 6.43
CA THR A 30 -1.26 17.08 5.47
C THR A 30 -1.09 15.63 5.87
N SER A 31 -1.59 14.72 5.05
CA SER A 31 -1.30 13.30 5.17
C SER A 31 0.20 13.18 5.35
N ALA A 32 0.63 12.68 6.50
CA ALA A 32 2.04 12.46 6.77
C ALA A 32 2.48 11.30 5.86
N HIS A 33 2.92 11.63 4.65
CA HIS A 33 3.51 10.65 3.77
C HIS A 33 4.80 10.15 4.43
N ALA A 34 4.95 8.83 4.52
CA ALA A 34 6.15 8.24 5.07
C ALA A 34 7.35 8.64 4.21
N ASP A 35 8.50 8.88 4.84
CA ASP A 35 9.74 9.07 4.09
C ASP A 35 10.04 7.80 3.26
N THR A 36 10.52 7.99 2.03
CA THR A 36 10.99 6.87 1.20
C THR A 36 12.32 6.37 1.77
N ILE A 37 12.31 5.17 2.34
CA ILE A 37 13.46 4.56 3.03
C ILE A 37 14.25 3.62 2.12
N GLY A 38 13.74 3.29 0.94
CA GLY A 38 14.44 2.44 -0.01
C GLY A 38 13.72 2.25 -1.34
N THR A 39 14.26 1.34 -2.14
CA THR A 39 13.72 0.97 -3.45
C THR A 39 13.09 -0.42 -3.41
N LEU A 40 12.20 -0.65 -4.37
CA LEU A 40 11.55 -1.93 -4.59
C LEU A 40 12.00 -2.49 -5.94
N LYS A 41 12.59 -3.68 -5.93
CA LYS A 41 12.98 -4.42 -7.14
C LYS A 41 11.95 -5.48 -7.46
N MET A 42 11.54 -5.57 -8.71
CA MET A 42 10.57 -6.55 -9.17
C MET A 42 11.26 -7.82 -9.68
N ASN A 43 10.64 -8.98 -9.46
CA ASN A 43 11.11 -10.27 -9.96
C ASN A 43 9.92 -11.12 -10.48
N PRO A 44 9.88 -11.49 -11.78
CA PRO A 44 10.88 -11.17 -12.80
C PRO A 44 10.83 -9.69 -13.23
N ALA A 45 11.98 -9.15 -13.66
CA ALA A 45 12.12 -7.77 -14.12
C ALA A 45 11.27 -7.46 -15.37
N THR A 46 11.03 -8.47 -16.20
CA THR A 46 10.14 -8.41 -17.37
C THR A 46 9.17 -9.59 -17.33
N GLY A 47 7.97 -9.41 -17.87
CA GLY A 47 6.97 -10.45 -17.85
C GLY A 47 5.68 -10.06 -18.56
N THR A 48 4.64 -10.87 -18.37
CA THR A 48 3.30 -10.60 -18.87
C THR A 48 2.36 -10.16 -17.76
N ASP A 49 1.23 -9.55 -18.10
CA ASP A 49 0.16 -9.19 -17.15
C ASP A 49 -0.44 -10.38 -16.36
N THR A 50 -0.21 -11.61 -16.80
CA THR A 50 -0.58 -12.87 -16.11
C THR A 50 0.57 -13.56 -15.39
N SER A 51 1.78 -12.99 -15.44
CA SER A 51 2.93 -13.57 -14.76
C SER A 51 2.82 -13.28 -13.26
N GLY A 52 3.15 -14.28 -12.43
CA GLY A 52 3.38 -14.05 -11.01
C GLY A 52 4.56 -13.09 -10.81
N MET A 53 4.43 -12.20 -9.83
CA MET A 53 5.38 -11.12 -9.59
C MET A 53 5.68 -11.02 -8.10
N ASP A 54 6.96 -10.97 -7.77
CA ASP A 54 7.45 -10.72 -6.43
C ASP A 54 8.15 -9.36 -6.37
N PHE A 55 8.10 -8.75 -5.20
CA PHE A 55 8.91 -7.58 -4.88
C PHE A 55 10.01 -7.92 -3.88
N THR A 56 11.18 -7.33 -4.05
CA THR A 56 12.29 -7.39 -3.09
C THR A 56 12.63 -5.97 -2.66
N THR A 57 12.53 -5.68 -1.36
CA THR A 57 12.90 -4.37 -0.81
C THR A 57 14.42 -4.23 -0.74
N SER A 58 14.93 -3.00 -0.81
CA SER A 58 16.38 -2.72 -0.68
C SER A 58 16.88 -2.75 0.77
N ALA A 59 15.97 -2.66 1.74
CA ALA A 59 16.28 -2.65 3.17
C ALA A 59 15.17 -3.38 3.97
N MET A 60 15.46 -3.72 5.22
CA MET A 60 14.47 -4.13 6.21
C MET A 60 13.57 -2.95 6.61
N CYS A 61 12.33 -3.22 6.98
CA CYS A 61 11.51 -2.23 7.67
C CYS A 61 12.17 -1.82 9.00
N PRO A 62 12.00 -0.56 9.46
CA PRO A 62 12.40 -0.15 10.80
C PRO A 62 11.87 -1.10 11.89
N ALA A 63 12.60 -1.20 13.00
CA ALA A 63 12.30 -2.18 14.05
C ALA A 63 10.90 -2.01 14.66
N GLU A 64 10.39 -0.79 14.65
CA GLU A 64 9.07 -0.39 15.15
C GLU A 64 7.91 -0.88 14.26
N ALA A 65 8.16 -1.05 12.95
CA ALA A 65 7.17 -1.58 12.04
C ALA A 65 7.05 -3.10 12.21
N THR A 66 5.85 -3.60 12.42
CA THR A 66 5.59 -5.05 12.58
C THR A 66 4.89 -5.65 11.37
N HIS A 67 4.31 -4.81 10.52
CA HIS A 67 3.52 -5.21 9.37
C HIS A 67 3.91 -4.45 8.11
N VAL A 68 3.53 -5.00 6.97
CA VAL A 68 3.69 -4.37 5.65
C VAL A 68 2.37 -4.42 4.90
N ILE A 69 2.15 -3.43 4.06
CA ILE A 69 1.06 -3.37 3.09
C ILE A 69 1.67 -3.02 1.73
N VAL A 70 1.14 -3.59 0.65
CA VAL A 70 1.57 -3.26 -0.71
C VAL A 70 0.41 -2.61 -1.44
N SER A 71 0.64 -1.43 -2.00
CA SER A 71 -0.31 -0.72 -2.83
C SER A 71 0.25 -0.41 -4.21
N VAL A 72 -0.65 -0.23 -5.17
CA VAL A 72 -0.32 0.21 -6.53
C VAL A 72 -1.11 1.46 -6.90
N THR A 73 -0.44 2.40 -7.57
CA THR A 73 -1.06 3.54 -8.24
C THR A 73 -0.67 3.54 -9.72
N GLY A 74 -1.49 4.14 -10.58
CA GLY A 74 -1.25 4.18 -12.03
C GLY A 74 -2.54 4.36 -12.81
N SER A 75 -2.47 4.26 -14.14
CA SER A 75 -3.65 4.39 -15.01
C SER A 75 -4.70 3.33 -14.65
N GLY A 76 -5.94 3.76 -14.40
CA GLY A 76 -7.07 2.91 -14.01
C GLY A 76 -7.20 2.62 -12.50
N PHE A 77 -6.12 2.71 -11.72
CA PHE A 77 -6.19 2.53 -10.26
C PHE A 77 -6.56 3.84 -9.55
N PRO A 78 -7.13 3.78 -8.33
CA PRO A 78 -7.41 4.96 -7.51
C PRO A 78 -6.15 5.80 -7.24
N GLU A 79 -6.30 7.12 -7.12
CA GLU A 79 -5.18 8.02 -6.79
C GLU A 79 -4.57 7.72 -5.41
N GLU A 80 -5.39 7.26 -4.46
CA GLU A 80 -4.94 6.82 -3.13
C GLU A 80 -4.20 5.47 -3.16
N GLY A 81 -4.27 4.77 -4.29
CA GLY A 81 -3.73 3.44 -4.50
C GLY A 81 -4.70 2.31 -4.16
N MET A 82 -4.53 1.17 -4.83
CA MET A 82 -5.24 -0.07 -4.52
C MET A 82 -4.34 -0.98 -3.69
N ASN A 83 -4.85 -1.53 -2.60
CA ASN A 83 -4.12 -2.51 -1.79
C ASN A 83 -4.07 -3.86 -2.50
N LEU A 84 -2.85 -4.30 -2.84
CA LEU A 84 -2.58 -5.58 -3.50
C LEU A 84 -2.25 -6.69 -2.50
N VAL A 85 -1.61 -6.31 -1.39
CA VAL A 85 -1.31 -7.19 -0.28
C VAL A 85 -1.82 -6.52 0.98
N GLY A 86 -2.72 -7.20 1.69
CA GLY A 86 -3.30 -6.70 2.93
C GLY A 86 -2.26 -6.47 4.01
N ASN A 87 -2.64 -5.73 5.07
CA ASN A 87 -1.76 -5.47 6.20
C ASN A 87 -1.37 -6.77 6.90
N ALA A 88 -0.15 -7.25 6.64
CA ALA A 88 0.32 -8.57 7.05
C ALA A 88 1.62 -8.46 7.83
N SER A 89 1.83 -9.36 8.80
CA SER A 89 3.05 -9.38 9.61
C SER A 89 4.28 -9.52 8.71
N LYS A 90 5.32 -8.71 8.95
CA LYS A 90 6.55 -8.76 8.14
C LYS A 90 7.28 -10.11 8.27
N GLU A 91 7.05 -10.84 9.36
CA GLU A 91 7.71 -12.12 9.67
C GLU A 91 7.27 -13.28 8.76
N ILE A 92 6.15 -13.15 8.04
CA ILE A 92 5.70 -14.20 7.09
C ILE A 92 6.44 -14.15 5.77
N TYR A 93 7.14 -13.06 5.48
CA TYR A 93 7.86 -12.86 4.23
C TYR A 93 9.30 -13.34 4.35
N ALA A 94 9.79 -13.99 3.29
CA ALA A 94 11.16 -14.49 3.27
C ALA A 94 12.16 -13.32 3.28
N GLU A 95 13.10 -13.35 4.21
CA GLU A 95 14.23 -12.40 4.24
C GLU A 95 15.20 -12.68 3.08
N THR A 96 15.72 -11.61 2.49
CA THR A 96 16.76 -11.61 1.45
C THR A 96 17.97 -10.81 1.94
N GLU A 97 19.03 -10.70 1.14
CA GLU A 97 20.21 -9.91 1.49
C GLU A 97 19.83 -8.42 1.63
N GLY A 98 19.56 -8.00 2.87
CA GLY A 98 19.21 -6.64 3.24
C GLY A 98 17.72 -6.31 3.24
N GLY A 99 16.84 -7.13 2.67
CA GLY A 99 15.41 -6.81 2.47
C GLY A 99 14.50 -8.02 2.62
N PHE A 100 13.22 -7.91 2.26
CA PHE A 100 12.29 -9.04 2.27
C PHE A 100 11.58 -9.19 0.93
N ARG A 101 11.17 -10.42 0.62
CA ARG A 101 10.44 -10.77 -0.60
C ARG A 101 8.94 -10.78 -0.33
N VAL A 102 8.20 -9.92 -1.00
CA VAL A 102 6.73 -9.86 -0.94
C VAL A 102 6.14 -10.37 -2.26
N PRO A 103 5.60 -11.59 -2.32
CA PRO A 103 4.87 -12.06 -3.49
C PRO A 103 3.52 -11.32 -3.61
N LEU A 104 3.11 -11.00 -4.84
CA LEU A 104 1.74 -10.58 -5.10
C LEU A 104 0.78 -11.76 -4.96
N THR A 105 -0.41 -11.51 -4.42
CA THR A 105 -1.43 -12.55 -4.23
C THR A 105 -2.16 -12.94 -5.53
N GLN A 106 -2.20 -12.04 -6.51
CA GLN A 106 -2.80 -12.22 -7.84
C GLN A 106 -1.93 -11.59 -8.93
N THR A 107 -2.29 -11.78 -10.19
CA THR A 107 -1.61 -11.16 -11.34
C THR A 107 -2.08 -9.72 -11.55
N MET A 108 -1.31 -8.92 -12.30
CA MET A 108 -1.71 -7.53 -12.59
C MET A 108 -3.00 -7.44 -13.40
N ARG A 109 -3.27 -8.42 -14.27
CA ARG A 109 -4.53 -8.51 -15.02
C ARG A 109 -5.73 -8.68 -14.09
N ASP A 110 -5.59 -9.49 -13.04
CA ASP A 110 -6.68 -9.74 -12.09
C ASP A 110 -6.96 -8.50 -11.25
N TYR A 111 -5.92 -7.81 -10.77
CA TYR A 111 -6.10 -6.54 -10.04
C TYR A 111 -6.72 -5.44 -10.90
N ALA A 112 -6.39 -5.38 -12.20
CA ALA A 112 -7.03 -4.43 -13.12
C ALA A 112 -8.55 -4.72 -13.23
N LYS A 113 -8.93 -5.99 -13.40
CA LYS A 113 -10.34 -6.41 -13.45
C LYS A 113 -11.07 -6.10 -12.15
N ASP A 114 -10.44 -6.37 -11.01
CA ASP A 114 -10.99 -6.06 -9.69
C ASP A 114 -11.20 -4.54 -9.51
N ALA A 115 -10.35 -3.73 -10.14
CA ALA A 115 -10.48 -2.27 -10.20
C ALA A 115 -11.45 -1.77 -11.29
N GLY A 116 -12.01 -2.66 -12.10
CA GLY A 116 -13.02 -2.34 -13.11
C GLY A 116 -12.48 -1.91 -14.47
N PHE A 117 -11.24 -2.26 -14.82
CA PHE A 117 -10.66 -1.98 -16.13
C PHE A 117 -9.86 -3.17 -16.68
N ASP A 118 -9.75 -3.27 -18.01
CA ASP A 118 -9.12 -4.41 -18.68
C ASP A 118 -7.80 -4.06 -19.39
N GLU A 119 -7.46 -2.77 -19.45
CA GLU A 119 -6.29 -2.27 -20.18
C GLU A 119 -5.21 -1.76 -19.22
N LEU A 120 -4.05 -2.43 -19.21
CA LEU A 120 -2.86 -2.02 -18.48
C LEU A 120 -1.92 -1.24 -19.42
N GLU A 121 -1.68 0.02 -19.11
CA GLU A 121 -0.78 0.85 -19.93
C GLU A 121 -0.03 1.89 -19.11
N GLY A 122 1.19 2.18 -19.56
CA GLY A 122 2.01 3.22 -18.95
C GLY A 122 2.69 2.77 -17.66
N ARG A 123 2.92 3.72 -16.76
CA ARG A 123 3.69 3.52 -15.53
C ARG A 123 2.76 3.25 -14.35
N TYR A 124 3.09 2.19 -13.62
CA TYR A 124 2.48 1.84 -12.34
C TYR A 124 3.53 1.96 -11.25
N GLU A 125 3.19 2.60 -10.14
CA GLU A 125 4.06 2.75 -8.98
C GLU A 125 3.58 1.82 -7.87
N PHE A 126 4.48 0.97 -7.39
CA PHE A 126 4.23 0.07 -6.28
C PHE A 126 4.89 0.62 -5.04
N THR A 127 4.15 0.64 -3.94
CA THR A 127 4.63 1.10 -2.64
C THR A 127 4.47 -0.02 -1.62
N VAL A 128 5.57 -0.42 -0.98
CA VAL A 128 5.54 -1.26 0.22
C VAL A 128 5.72 -0.36 1.42
N THR A 129 4.67 -0.24 2.22
CA THR A 129 4.66 0.62 3.41
C THR A 129 4.86 -0.21 4.67
N CYS A 130 5.89 0.13 5.43
CA CYS A 130 6.17 -0.43 6.76
C CYS A 130 5.27 0.25 7.81
N ARG A 131 4.46 -0.51 8.55
CA ARG A 131 3.48 0.03 9.52
C ARG A 131 3.27 -0.90 10.72
N LEU A 132 2.41 -0.46 11.64
CA LEU A 132 1.86 -1.31 12.71
C LEU A 132 0.67 -2.16 12.21
N ALA A 133 0.33 -3.19 12.97
CA ALA A 133 -0.89 -3.99 12.77
C ALA A 133 -2.17 -3.13 12.75
N PHE A 134 -2.19 -2.06 13.56
CA PHE A 134 -3.34 -1.18 13.75
C PHE A 134 -2.91 0.29 13.73
N GLY A 135 -3.82 1.17 13.32
CA GLY A 135 -3.60 2.62 13.24
C GLY A 135 -2.94 3.06 11.94
N GLU A 136 -2.79 4.37 11.74
CA GLU A 136 -2.32 4.99 10.50
C GLU A 136 -0.80 5.29 10.50
N THR A 137 -0.09 4.93 11.56
CA THR A 137 1.35 5.22 11.67
C THR A 137 2.17 4.38 10.70
N THR A 138 2.89 5.06 9.82
CA THR A 138 3.83 4.50 8.84
C THR A 138 5.27 4.84 9.25
N TYR A 139 6.19 3.92 9.03
CA TYR A 139 7.61 4.06 9.39
C TYR A 139 8.54 4.23 8.20
N GLY A 140 8.01 4.06 6.98
CA GLY A 140 8.76 4.28 5.75
C GLY A 140 8.19 3.49 4.60
N ASP A 141 8.49 3.97 3.40
CA ASP A 141 8.04 3.39 2.15
C ASP A 141 9.20 2.89 1.30
N PHE A 142 9.01 1.75 0.64
CA PHE A 142 9.82 1.29 -0.48
C PHE A 142 9.04 1.47 -1.77
N LYS A 143 9.65 2.15 -2.74
CA LYS A 143 8.98 2.46 -4.00
C LYS A 143 9.66 1.77 -5.17
N GLY A 144 8.85 1.23 -6.07
CA GLY A 144 9.26 0.66 -7.34
C GLY A 144 8.29 1.07 -8.43
N SER A 145 8.69 0.88 -9.69
CA SER A 145 7.82 1.17 -10.81
C SER A 145 7.90 0.08 -11.86
N VAL A 146 6.80 -0.08 -12.57
CA VAL A 146 6.62 -1.04 -13.65
C VAL A 146 6.01 -0.30 -14.82
N TRP A 147 6.46 -0.62 -16.02
CA TRP A 147 5.96 -0.03 -17.25
C TRP A 147 5.31 -1.12 -18.09
N PHE A 148 4.01 -1.01 -18.30
CA PHE A 148 3.30 -1.77 -19.32
C PHE A 148 3.55 -1.11 -20.67
N THR A 149 4.40 -1.76 -21.48
CA THR A 149 4.75 -1.29 -22.83
C THR A 149 3.70 -1.68 -23.86
N THR A 150 2.91 -2.71 -23.53
CA THR A 150 1.66 -3.09 -24.19
C THR A 150 0.67 -3.52 -23.10
N ASN A 151 -0.60 -3.74 -23.47
CA ASN A 151 -1.62 -4.24 -22.54
C ASN A 151 -1.20 -5.52 -21.77
N THR A 152 -0.33 -6.33 -22.36
CA THR A 152 0.00 -7.65 -21.80
C THR A 152 1.47 -7.80 -21.40
N THR A 153 2.31 -6.79 -21.60
CA THR A 153 3.77 -6.93 -21.42
C THR A 153 4.31 -5.80 -20.57
N TYR A 154 5.06 -6.16 -19.53
CA TYR A 154 5.68 -5.20 -18.62
C TYR A 154 7.20 -5.34 -18.53
N GLN A 155 7.84 -4.26 -18.06
CA GLN A 155 9.24 -4.20 -17.67
C GLN A 155 9.46 -3.29 -16.45
N ASP A 156 10.49 -3.55 -15.66
CA ASP A 156 10.89 -2.76 -14.46
C ASP A 156 11.79 -1.56 -14.78
N THR A 157 12.17 -1.41 -16.05
CA THR A 157 13.05 -0.35 -16.53
C THR A 157 12.24 0.62 -17.37
N ASP A 158 12.38 1.93 -17.10
CA ASP A 158 11.67 2.97 -17.86
C ASP A 158 12.02 2.89 -19.36
N PRO A 159 11.05 2.59 -20.27
CA PRO A 159 11.30 2.55 -21.71
C PRO A 159 11.69 3.91 -22.29
N ALA A 160 11.36 5.01 -21.62
CA ALA A 160 11.71 6.36 -22.02
C ALA A 160 13.07 6.82 -21.47
N ALA A 161 13.60 6.15 -20.44
CA ALA A 161 14.98 6.32 -20.02
C ALA A 161 15.84 5.72 -21.14
N GLY A 162 16.21 6.57 -22.11
CA GLY A 162 16.99 6.15 -23.28
C GLY A 162 18.14 5.25 -22.85
N THR A 163 18.38 4.19 -23.63
CA THR A 163 19.38 3.15 -23.34
C THR A 163 20.60 3.82 -22.72
N PRO A 164 20.96 3.51 -21.45
CA PRO A 164 22.05 4.20 -20.80
C PRO A 164 23.25 4.06 -21.72
N THR A 165 23.74 5.18 -22.25
CA THR A 165 24.97 5.17 -23.04
C THR A 165 25.98 4.42 -22.19
N PRO A 166 26.52 3.29 -22.67
CA PRO A 166 27.41 2.47 -21.85
C PRO A 166 28.48 3.42 -21.34
N THR A 167 28.50 3.63 -20.02
CA THR A 167 29.56 4.44 -19.41
C THR A 167 30.84 3.79 -19.91
N PRO A 168 31.72 4.52 -20.64
CA PRO A 168 32.91 3.91 -21.20
C PRO A 168 33.61 3.23 -20.04
N THR A 169 33.66 1.89 -20.09
CA THR A 169 34.44 1.12 -19.14
C THR A 169 35.82 1.75 -19.20
N ASN A 170 36.24 2.40 -18.13
CA ASN A 170 37.59 2.94 -18.04
C ASN A 170 38.50 1.73 -18.25
N THR A 171 39.00 1.57 -19.48
CA THR A 171 40.00 0.59 -19.83
C THR A 171 41.13 0.87 -18.85
N THR A 172 41.21 0.05 -17.82
CA THR A 172 42.26 0.12 -16.82
C THR A 172 43.55 0.13 -17.61
N THR A 173 44.26 1.26 -17.57
CA THR A 173 45.62 1.33 -18.09
C THR A 173 46.36 0.15 -17.47
N PRO A 174 47.05 -0.69 -18.26
CA PRO A 174 47.75 -1.85 -17.72
C PRO A 174 48.70 -1.38 -16.63
N SER A 175 48.31 -1.60 -15.38
CA SER A 175 49.16 -1.38 -14.22
C SER A 175 50.33 -2.34 -14.33
N GLY A 176 51.51 -1.84 -13.99
CA GLY A 176 52.80 -2.40 -14.36
C GLY A 176 52.96 -3.91 -14.11
N THR A 177 53.92 -4.48 -14.85
CA THR A 177 54.45 -5.83 -14.74
C THR A 177 54.32 -6.39 -13.31
N PRO A 178 53.59 -7.50 -13.11
CA PRO A 178 53.45 -8.08 -11.78
C PRO A 178 54.84 -8.41 -11.23
N THR A 179 55.12 -7.90 -10.03
CA THR A 179 56.28 -8.35 -9.25
C THR A 179 56.04 -9.83 -8.94
N PRO A 180 57.00 -10.75 -9.19
CA PRO A 180 56.80 -12.17 -8.92
C PRO A 180 56.44 -12.34 -7.45
N THR A 181 55.19 -12.75 -7.21
CA THR A 181 54.70 -13.13 -5.89
C THR A 181 55.38 -14.46 -5.55
N SER A 182 55.96 -14.52 -4.36
CA SER A 182 56.69 -15.69 -3.85
C SER A 182 55.85 -16.96 -3.96
N ASP A 183 56.53 -18.06 -4.30
CA ASP A 183 55.95 -19.40 -4.41
C ASP A 183 54.99 -19.69 -3.25
N PRO A 184 53.74 -20.13 -3.51
CA PRO A 184 52.83 -20.49 -2.45
C PRO A 184 53.45 -21.63 -1.63
N THR A 185 53.56 -21.41 -0.32
CA THR A 185 53.97 -22.46 0.60
C THR A 185 52.85 -23.49 0.65
N ASP A 186 53.18 -24.72 0.21
CA ASP A 186 52.30 -25.88 0.14
C ASP A 186 51.64 -26.11 1.51
N THR A 187 50.36 -25.74 1.59
CA THR A 187 49.61 -25.79 2.83
C THR A 187 48.90 -27.13 2.88
N GLY A 188 49.53 -28.07 3.59
CA GLY A 188 48.92 -29.20 4.29
C GLY A 188 47.87 -30.02 3.53
N GLU A 189 48.24 -31.26 3.21
CA GLU A 189 47.34 -32.33 2.77
C GLU A 189 46.04 -32.35 3.60
N PRO A 190 44.86 -32.34 2.95
CA PRO A 190 43.58 -32.32 3.66
C PRO A 190 43.47 -33.59 4.50
N THR A 191 43.23 -33.42 5.79
CA THR A 191 42.94 -34.54 6.69
C THR A 191 41.55 -35.07 6.37
N ASP A 192 41.47 -36.34 5.97
CA ASP A 192 40.22 -37.03 5.65
C ASP A 192 39.19 -36.83 6.77
N THR A 193 38.09 -36.16 6.41
CA THR A 193 36.95 -36.00 7.29
C THR A 193 36.21 -37.33 7.35
N SER A 194 35.98 -37.81 8.57
CA SER A 194 35.39 -39.11 8.89
C SER A 194 34.09 -39.38 8.12
N GLU A 195 33.91 -40.62 7.66
CA GLU A 195 32.66 -41.09 7.07
C GLU A 195 31.46 -40.77 7.98
N PRO A 196 30.34 -40.29 7.41
CA PRO A 196 29.13 -40.04 8.17
C PRO A 196 28.62 -41.35 8.78
N THR A 197 28.34 -41.32 10.08
CA THR A 197 27.70 -42.44 10.78
C THR A 197 26.24 -42.53 10.32
N ASP A 198 25.87 -43.69 9.78
CA ASP A 198 24.52 -44.03 9.34
C ASP A 198 23.50 -43.71 10.44
N THR A 199 22.61 -42.76 10.15
CA THR A 199 21.54 -42.37 11.07
C THR A 199 20.37 -43.32 10.83
N GLY A 200 19.91 -43.93 11.93
CA GLY A 200 19.10 -45.14 11.94
C GLY A 200 17.83 -45.14 11.10
N GLU A 201 17.46 -46.38 10.76
CA GLU A 201 16.27 -46.79 10.03
C GLU A 201 15.00 -46.15 10.63
N PRO A 202 14.13 -45.53 9.79
CA PRO A 202 12.91 -44.91 10.28
C PRO A 202 11.99 -45.98 10.88
N THR A 203 11.55 -45.75 12.12
CA THR A 203 10.56 -46.59 12.78
C THR A 203 9.19 -46.33 12.15
N ASP A 204 8.63 -47.39 11.55
CA ASP A 204 7.33 -47.40 10.89
C ASP A 204 6.23 -46.90 11.83
N THR A 205 5.63 -45.77 11.49
CA THR A 205 4.58 -45.14 12.30
C THR A 205 3.22 -45.58 11.77
N GLY A 206 2.64 -46.56 12.45
CA GLY A 206 1.20 -46.75 12.68
C GLY A 206 0.25 -46.64 11.46
N GLU A 207 -0.25 -47.80 11.05
CA GLU A 207 -1.40 -47.96 10.15
C GLU A 207 -2.62 -47.12 10.61
N PRO A 208 -3.26 -46.33 9.72
CA PRO A 208 -4.41 -45.53 10.08
C PRO A 208 -5.60 -46.44 10.43
N THR A 209 -6.16 -46.25 11.62
CA THR A 209 -7.37 -46.94 12.05
C THR A 209 -8.58 -46.36 11.32
N ASP A 210 -9.17 -47.14 10.42
CA ASP A 210 -10.45 -46.83 9.77
C ASP A 210 -11.54 -46.63 10.82
N THR A 211 -12.05 -45.39 10.90
CA THR A 211 -13.23 -45.07 11.70
C THR A 211 -14.47 -45.53 10.92
N THR A 212 -14.86 -46.77 11.17
CA THR A 212 -16.16 -47.32 10.80
C THR A 212 -17.21 -46.87 11.82
N GLY A 213 -18.32 -46.31 11.34
CA GLY A 213 -19.59 -46.32 12.09
C GLY A 213 -20.27 -44.95 12.20
N GLY A 214 -21.16 -44.66 11.24
CA GLY A 214 -22.05 -43.50 11.27
C GLY A 214 -23.23 -43.69 10.33
N ASP A 215 -23.93 -44.80 10.53
CA ASP A 215 -25.19 -45.19 9.89
C ASP A 215 -26.25 -44.08 10.03
N THR A 216 -26.65 -43.48 8.91
CA THR A 216 -27.99 -42.86 8.78
C THR A 216 -28.63 -43.37 7.49
N THR A 217 -29.46 -44.36 7.73
CA THR A 217 -30.36 -45.05 6.80
C THR A 217 -31.41 -44.14 6.17
N GLY A 218 -31.62 -44.32 4.86
CA GLY A 218 -32.87 -44.09 4.12
C GLY A 218 -32.91 -42.78 3.33
N GLY A 219 -32.97 -42.74 2.00
CA GLY A 219 -33.24 -43.73 0.98
C GLY A 219 -33.97 -43.00 -0.15
N ASP A 220 -33.55 -43.16 -1.40
CA ASP A 220 -34.44 -43.51 -2.52
C ASP A 220 -33.59 -43.69 -3.80
N THR A 221 -33.99 -44.71 -4.54
CA THR A 221 -33.51 -45.15 -5.84
C THR A 221 -33.50 -44.06 -6.93
N THR A 222 -32.52 -44.07 -7.84
CA THR A 222 -32.73 -44.34 -9.30
C THR A 222 -31.39 -44.33 -10.07
N ASP A 223 -31.27 -45.34 -10.92
CA ASP A 223 -30.28 -45.64 -11.96
C ASP A 223 -29.59 -44.47 -12.70
N GLY A 224 -28.29 -44.65 -12.91
CA GLY A 224 -27.73 -44.85 -14.26
C GLY A 224 -27.67 -43.64 -15.20
N GLY A 225 -26.50 -43.01 -15.28
CA GLY A 225 -26.20 -42.05 -16.35
C GLY A 225 -24.77 -41.54 -16.30
N SER A 226 -24.00 -41.85 -17.33
CA SER A 226 -22.65 -41.35 -17.60
C SER A 226 -22.68 -39.88 -18.00
N GLU A 227 -22.17 -38.96 -17.18
CA GLU A 227 -21.93 -37.55 -17.56
C GLU A 227 -20.65 -37.08 -16.83
N GLY A 228 -19.65 -36.49 -17.48
CA GLY A 228 -19.77 -35.20 -18.17
C GLY A 228 -19.51 -34.11 -17.12
N ILE A 229 -18.24 -33.84 -16.80
CA ILE A 229 -17.87 -32.77 -15.86
C ILE A 229 -18.08 -31.44 -16.58
N SER A 230 -19.30 -30.92 -16.51
CA SER A 230 -19.68 -29.55 -16.80
C SER A 230 -19.86 -28.86 -15.46
N THR A 231 -18.89 -28.05 -15.04
CA THR A 231 -19.09 -27.14 -13.91
C THR A 231 -19.78 -25.88 -14.43
N GLU A 232 -21.09 -25.99 -14.65
CA GLU A 232 -21.99 -24.83 -14.71
C GLU A 232 -22.22 -24.37 -13.27
N VAL A 233 -21.52 -23.30 -12.89
CA VAL A 233 -21.81 -22.54 -11.67
C VAL A 233 -22.87 -21.52 -12.04
N ASP A 234 -24.13 -21.94 -11.98
CA ASP A 234 -25.28 -21.05 -12.02
C ASP A 234 -25.40 -20.37 -10.65
N GLY A 235 -24.88 -19.15 -10.57
CA GLY A 235 -24.98 -18.27 -9.41
C GLY A 235 -26.39 -17.70 -9.28
N GLY A 236 -27.31 -18.49 -8.75
CA GLY A 236 -28.65 -18.06 -8.36
C GLY A 236 -28.61 -17.06 -7.20
N ALA A 237 -28.78 -15.78 -7.51
CA ALA A 237 -29.10 -14.74 -6.55
C ALA A 237 -30.57 -14.86 -6.13
N SER A 238 -30.83 -15.30 -4.89
CA SER A 238 -32.12 -15.12 -4.20
C SER A 238 -31.92 -15.40 -2.71
N GLY A 239 -31.71 -14.34 -1.94
CA GLY A 239 -31.49 -14.41 -0.50
C GLY A 239 -31.79 -13.07 0.15
N ASP A 240 -33.09 -12.73 0.18
CA ASP A 240 -33.71 -11.82 1.13
C ASP A 240 -33.45 -12.32 2.56
N ASP A 241 -32.33 -11.92 3.15
CA ASP A 241 -32.14 -11.99 4.59
C ASP A 241 -31.44 -10.72 5.05
N GLY A 242 -32.10 -10.01 5.96
CA GLY A 242 -31.63 -8.80 6.63
C GLY A 242 -30.46 -9.09 7.57
N GLY A 243 -29.37 -9.61 7.00
CA GLY A 243 -28.08 -9.75 7.65
C GLY A 243 -27.47 -8.37 7.84
N SER A 244 -27.36 -7.99 9.11
CA SER A 244 -26.60 -6.82 9.56
C SER A 244 -25.23 -6.81 8.87
N LEU A 245 -25.07 -5.93 7.88
CA LEU A 245 -23.78 -5.63 7.27
C LEU A 245 -22.80 -5.31 8.38
N ALA A 246 -21.57 -5.82 8.25
CA ALA A 246 -20.49 -5.47 9.16
C ALA A 246 -20.37 -3.95 9.21
N ALA A 247 -20.72 -3.38 10.36
CA ALA A 247 -20.61 -1.96 10.61
C ALA A 247 -19.13 -1.59 10.70
N THR A 248 -18.47 -1.40 9.56
CA THR A 248 -17.28 -0.57 9.44
C THR A 248 -17.72 0.90 9.48
N GLY A 249 -18.44 1.26 10.54
CA GLY A 249 -18.84 2.63 10.81
C GLY A 249 -17.59 3.44 11.10
N ALA A 250 -17.00 4.05 10.08
CA ALA A 250 -16.48 5.40 10.29
C ALA A 250 -17.63 6.18 10.93
N ASP A 251 -17.43 6.75 12.12
CA ASP A 251 -18.45 7.49 12.86
C ASP A 251 -19.04 8.60 11.98
N ALA A 252 -20.08 8.29 11.20
CA ALA A 252 -20.70 9.23 10.27
C ALA A 252 -21.33 10.43 11.01
N GLY A 253 -21.48 10.31 12.34
CA GLY A 253 -21.91 11.39 13.22
C GLY A 253 -20.99 12.62 13.19
N TRP A 254 -19.66 12.43 13.11
CA TRP A 254 -18.76 13.59 13.11
C TRP A 254 -18.70 14.26 11.73
N LEU A 255 -18.72 13.48 10.64
CA LEU A 255 -18.75 14.01 9.28
C LEU A 255 -20.03 14.81 9.00
N ALA A 256 -21.19 14.33 9.46
CA ALA A 256 -22.45 15.06 9.35
C ALA A 256 -22.44 16.38 10.15
N ALA A 257 -21.84 16.39 11.34
CA ALA A 257 -21.70 17.59 12.16
C ALA A 257 -20.78 18.63 11.52
N VAL A 258 -19.67 18.20 10.91
CA VAL A 258 -18.75 19.10 10.19
C VAL A 258 -19.41 19.70 8.94
N ALA A 259 -20.15 18.90 8.17
CA ALA A 259 -20.90 19.39 7.02
C ALA A 259 -21.94 20.47 7.41
N ALA A 260 -22.72 20.23 8.48
CA ALA A 260 -23.70 21.19 8.97
C ALA A 260 -23.05 22.49 9.48
N ALA A 261 -21.90 22.39 10.16
CA ALA A 261 -21.15 23.54 10.64
C ALA A 261 -20.59 24.40 9.49
N LEU A 262 -20.11 23.78 8.40
CA LEU A 262 -19.61 24.47 7.21
C LEU A 262 -20.73 25.22 6.48
N VAL A 263 -21.91 24.61 6.31
CA VAL A 263 -23.07 25.27 5.69
C VAL A 263 -23.57 26.45 6.54
N ALA A 264 -23.66 26.28 7.86
CA ALA A 264 -24.02 27.35 8.78
C ALA A 264 -22.97 28.49 8.79
N GLY A 265 -21.68 28.15 8.80
CA GLY A 265 -20.59 29.12 8.74
C GLY A 265 -20.58 29.91 7.42
N GLY A 266 -20.73 29.23 6.29
CA GLY A 266 -20.77 29.84 4.95
C GLY A 266 -21.94 30.81 4.80
N THR A 267 -23.14 30.44 5.26
CA THR A 267 -24.32 31.33 5.20
C THR A 267 -24.16 32.59 6.05
N VAL A 268 -23.55 32.49 7.23
CA VAL A 268 -23.24 33.66 8.08
C VAL A 268 -22.19 34.56 7.41
N ALA A 269 -21.14 33.98 6.83
CA ALA A 269 -20.09 34.73 6.14
C ALA A 269 -20.65 35.50 4.92
N VAL A 270 -21.49 34.89 4.09
CA VAL A 270 -22.15 35.56 2.95
C VAL A 270 -23.05 36.70 3.43
N ARG A 271 -23.80 36.51 4.51
CA ARG A 271 -24.67 37.56 5.08
C ARG A 271 -23.85 38.73 5.63
N GLN A 272 -22.71 38.46 6.26
CA GLN A 272 -21.78 39.47 6.76
C GLN A 272 -21.13 40.25 5.60
N ALA A 273 -20.73 39.57 4.52
CA ALA A 273 -20.14 40.18 3.33
C ALA A 273 -21.14 41.10 2.61
N ARG A 274 -22.41 40.69 2.48
CA ARG A 274 -23.49 41.55 1.95
C ARG A 274 -23.70 42.81 2.80
N ARG A 275 -23.71 42.69 4.14
CA ARG A 275 -23.85 43.86 5.04
C ARG A 275 -22.70 44.85 4.93
N ARG A 276 -21.50 44.39 4.56
CA ARG A 276 -20.32 45.24 4.36
C ARG A 276 -20.19 45.79 2.94
N GLY A 277 -21.13 45.50 2.04
CA GLY A 277 -21.08 45.97 0.66
C GLY A 277 -19.95 45.35 -0.18
N LEU A 278 -19.35 44.25 0.28
CA LEU A 278 -18.23 43.59 -0.42
C LEU A 278 -18.68 42.72 -1.60
N LEU A 279 -19.98 42.47 -1.72
CA LEU A 279 -20.58 41.72 -2.82
C LEU A 279 -21.62 42.62 -3.50
N SER A 280 -21.17 43.57 -4.32
CA SER A 280 -22.04 44.22 -5.30
C SER A 280 -22.03 43.37 -6.57
N PHE A 281 -23.12 42.67 -6.83
CA PHE A 281 -23.35 42.14 -8.16
C PHE A 281 -23.68 43.35 -9.02
N ALA A 282 -22.81 43.66 -9.99
CA ALA A 282 -23.18 44.61 -11.02
C ALA A 282 -24.38 44.01 -11.75
N ASP A 283 -25.53 44.68 -11.67
CA ASP A 283 -26.67 44.34 -12.49
C ASP A 283 -26.21 44.40 -13.95
N THR A 284 -26.18 43.24 -14.60
CA THR A 284 -25.94 43.15 -16.04
C THR A 284 -27.07 43.90 -16.73
N PRO A 285 -26.78 44.96 -17.52
CA PRO A 285 -27.81 45.61 -18.30
C PRO A 285 -28.34 44.62 -19.33
N ASN A 286 -29.66 44.40 -19.31
CA ASN A 286 -30.35 43.73 -20.40
C ASN A 286 -30.35 44.68 -21.62
N ASP A 287 -29.58 44.33 -22.64
CA ASP A 287 -29.78 44.77 -24.03
C ASP A 287 -30.03 43.53 -24.90
#